data_AF-A0A1G7VYX8-F1
#
_entry.id   AF-A0A1G7VYX8-F1
#
_cell.length_a   1.000
_cell.length_b   1.000
_cell.length_c   1.000
_cell.angle_alpha   90.00
_cell.angle_beta   90.00
_cell.angle_gamma   90.00
#
_symmetry.space_group_name_H-M   'P 1'
#
loop_
_entity.id
_entity.type
_entity.pdbx_description
1 polymer ?
#
loop_
_entity_poly.entity_id
_entity_poly.type
_entity_poly.pdbx_seq_one_letter_code
_entity_poly.pdbx_strand_id
1 'polypeptide(L)'
;MVERVWRPGTALDIALTMSPHRHGGGDPTWRREADGAVWRTSRTPAGPGTMRVSVSAAEGAVEGRAWGPGAEWMLDTLPALLGVDDDRSGFTPRHGVLIEADRRHAGLRIGRSQRAFEALVPAVLEQKVVGREAWRAWRWLLAKYGERAPGPGDEQLRVFPPPEVWRSIPSWDWHRAGVEGVRAKAIVNAALHADKLEAAPDSAETDRLLRLLPGIGVWTSAETRQRALGDPDAVSVGDYHLPSVVGWALTGEKTDDAGMLRLLMPYAGHRYRVTRLLALSGNRPPARGPRMAVRDYRSF
;
A
#
# COMPACT_ATOMS: atom_id res chain seq x y z
N MET A 1 10.58 7.20 23.55
CA MET A 1 9.77 7.94 22.56
C MET A 1 10.72 8.92 21.90
N VAL A 2 10.67 9.04 20.58
CA VAL A 2 11.41 10.05 19.82
C VAL A 2 10.38 10.89 19.05
N GLU A 3 10.68 12.17 18.86
CA GLU A 3 9.79 13.09 18.14
C GLU A 3 10.58 13.87 17.08
N ARG A 4 9.92 14.15 15.95
CA ARG A 4 10.44 15.01 14.88
C ARG A 4 9.33 15.92 14.39
N VAL A 5 9.70 17.16 14.09
CA VAL A 5 8.85 18.11 13.37
C VAL A 5 9.46 18.34 12.01
N TRP A 6 8.64 18.21 10.96
CA TRP A 6 9.04 18.38 9.58
C TRP A 6 8.06 19.31 8.89
N ARG A 7 8.56 20.24 8.08
CA ARG A 7 7.72 21.16 7.30
C ARG A 7 7.76 20.77 5.83
N PRO A 8 6.62 20.35 5.24
CA PRO A 8 6.58 20.04 3.82
C PRO A 8 6.79 21.31 2.99
N GLY A 9 7.66 21.24 1.97
CA GLY A 9 7.89 22.37 1.05
C GLY A 9 6.74 22.60 0.06
N THR A 10 5.73 21.74 0.05
CA THR A 10 4.55 21.80 -0.83
C THR A 10 3.31 21.35 -0.07
N ALA A 11 2.12 21.58 -0.64
CA ALA A 11 0.87 21.08 -0.05
C ALA A 11 0.93 19.57 0.18
N LEU A 12 0.46 19.10 1.34
CA LEU A 12 0.49 17.70 1.73
C LEU A 12 -0.83 17.30 2.39
N ASP A 13 -1.43 16.23 1.91
CA ASP A 13 -2.53 15.53 2.57
C ASP A 13 -2.01 14.19 3.09
N ILE A 14 -1.73 14.12 4.40
CA ILE A 14 -1.17 12.92 5.04
C ILE A 14 -2.13 11.73 4.94
N ALA A 15 -3.45 11.97 5.00
CA ALA A 15 -4.44 10.91 5.00
C ALA A 15 -4.53 10.27 3.61
N LEU A 16 -4.55 11.07 2.54
CA LEU A 16 -4.54 10.58 1.17
C LEU A 16 -3.20 9.91 0.82
N THR A 17 -2.08 10.56 1.16
CA THR A 17 -0.73 10.09 0.82
C THR A 17 -0.43 8.74 1.46
N MET A 18 -0.79 8.56 2.74
CA MET A 18 -0.49 7.33 3.45
C MET A 18 -1.61 6.28 3.39
N SER A 19 -2.79 6.61 2.83
CA SER A 19 -3.89 5.65 2.62
C SER A 19 -3.54 4.35 1.88
N PRO A 20 -2.59 4.27 0.92
CA PRO A 20 -2.24 3.00 0.28
C PRO A 20 -1.76 1.92 1.26
N HIS A 21 -1.24 2.31 2.43
CA HIS A 21 -0.69 1.39 3.43
C HIS A 21 -1.75 0.78 4.35
N ARG A 22 -3.03 1.15 4.19
CA ARG A 22 -4.13 0.64 5.00
C ARG A 22 -4.84 -0.54 4.32
N HIS A 23 -4.99 -1.64 5.04
CA HIS A 23 -5.67 -2.87 4.64
C HIS A 23 -7.04 -3.03 5.33
N GLY A 24 -7.96 -2.12 5.01
CA GLY A 24 -9.36 -2.18 5.43
C GLY A 24 -9.68 -1.52 6.79
N GLY A 25 -10.92 -1.74 7.26
CA GLY A 25 -11.52 -1.05 8.40
C GLY A 25 -10.87 -1.26 9.76
N GLY A 26 -10.31 -2.46 10.00
CA GLY A 26 -9.71 -2.87 11.28
C GLY A 26 -8.28 -3.36 11.11
N ASP A 27 -7.53 -2.72 10.23
CA ASP A 27 -6.13 -3.05 9.98
C ASP A 27 -5.30 -2.91 11.28
N PRO A 28 -4.63 -3.98 11.76
CA PRO A 28 -3.86 -3.91 13.00
C PRO A 28 -2.53 -3.18 12.83
N THR A 29 -2.11 -2.81 11.62
CA THR A 29 -0.90 -1.98 11.43
C THR A 29 -1.21 -0.51 11.26
N TRP A 30 -2.50 -0.13 11.22
CA TRP A 30 -2.93 1.19 10.78
C TRP A 30 -4.18 1.67 11.54
N ARG A 31 -4.13 2.91 12.04
CA ARG A 31 -5.30 3.56 12.63
C ARG A 31 -5.33 5.04 12.28
N ARG A 32 -6.51 5.58 12.01
CA ARG A 32 -6.72 7.03 11.85
C ARG A 32 -7.59 7.53 12.99
N GLU A 33 -7.14 8.59 13.65
CA GLU A 33 -7.86 9.26 14.74
C GLU A 33 -8.84 10.30 14.18
N ALA A 34 -9.76 10.76 15.03
CA ALA A 34 -10.79 11.73 14.66
C ALA A 34 -10.19 13.11 14.29
N ASP A 35 -9.05 13.46 14.89
CA ASP A 35 -8.27 14.66 14.57
C ASP A 35 -7.48 14.54 13.26
N GLY A 36 -7.59 13.41 12.56
CA GLY A 36 -6.90 13.14 11.30
C GLY A 36 -5.50 12.55 11.48
N ALA A 37 -4.98 12.43 12.71
CA ALA A 37 -3.70 11.80 12.95
C ALA A 37 -3.70 10.33 12.54
N VAL A 38 -2.55 9.87 12.08
CA VAL A 38 -2.35 8.52 11.55
C VAL A 38 -1.37 7.78 12.45
N TRP A 39 -1.78 6.62 12.91
CA TRP A 39 -0.90 5.63 13.51
C TRP A 39 -0.54 4.57 12.47
N ARG A 40 0.74 4.26 12.40
CA ARG A 40 1.26 3.16 11.58
C ARG A 40 2.31 2.38 12.38
N THR A 41 2.31 1.07 12.25
CA THR A 41 3.39 0.20 12.73
C THR A 41 4.24 -0.30 11.57
N SER A 42 5.50 -0.65 11.81
CA SER A 42 6.33 -1.32 10.81
C SER A 42 7.41 -2.17 11.45
N ARG A 43 7.82 -3.23 10.75
CA ARG A 43 9.04 -3.99 11.11
C ARG A 43 10.21 -3.34 10.38
N THR A 44 10.90 -2.43 11.07
CA THR A 44 12.04 -1.70 10.51
C THR A 44 13.32 -2.55 10.55
N PRO A 45 14.40 -2.16 9.84
CA PRO A 45 15.72 -2.77 10.01
C PRO A 45 16.25 -2.70 11.45
N ALA A 46 15.86 -1.68 12.22
CA ALA A 46 16.23 -1.52 13.64
C ALA A 46 15.28 -2.27 14.61
N GLY A 47 14.29 -3.00 14.09
CA GLY A 47 13.31 -3.74 14.89
C GLY A 47 11.89 -3.15 14.83
N PRO A 48 10.97 -3.61 15.71
CA PRO A 48 9.58 -3.18 15.68
C PRO A 48 9.44 -1.70 16.04
N GLY A 49 8.55 -1.01 15.34
CA GLY A 49 8.26 0.40 15.59
C GLY A 49 6.79 0.75 15.40
N THR A 50 6.36 1.76 16.15
CA THR A 50 5.06 2.42 16.00
C THR A 50 5.32 3.91 15.82
N MET A 51 4.58 4.54 14.92
CA MET A 51 4.64 5.98 14.70
C MET A 51 3.23 6.57 14.65
N ARG A 52 3.07 7.74 15.27
CA ARG A 52 1.91 8.63 15.10
C ARG A 52 2.36 9.85 14.31
N VAL A 53 1.62 10.18 13.26
CA VAL A 53 1.84 11.34 12.39
C VAL A 53 0.62 12.25 12.47
N SER A 54 0.83 13.51 12.79
CA SER A 54 -0.21 14.55 12.79
C SER A 54 0.26 15.79 12.03
N VAL A 55 -0.68 16.62 11.59
CA VAL A 55 -0.38 17.95 11.02
C VAL A 55 -0.82 19.00 12.01
N SER A 56 0.09 19.89 12.41
CA SER A 56 -0.24 21.07 13.20
C SER A 56 -1.09 22.02 12.37
N ALA A 57 -2.32 22.26 12.80
CA ALA A 57 -3.28 23.12 12.10
C ALA A 57 -2.81 24.58 12.01
N ALA A 58 -1.96 25.04 12.94
CA ALA A 58 -1.48 26.42 12.99
C ALA A 58 -0.28 26.67 12.05
N GLU A 59 0.56 25.66 11.83
CA GLU A 59 1.85 25.84 11.14
C GLU A 59 1.99 25.03 9.85
N GLY A 60 1.05 24.12 9.57
CA GLY A 60 1.18 23.16 8.46
C GLY A 60 2.34 22.17 8.63
N ALA A 61 2.97 22.15 9.82
CA ALA A 61 4.07 21.26 10.14
C ALA A 61 3.56 19.84 10.42
N VAL A 62 4.28 18.84 9.94
CA VAL A 62 4.06 17.44 10.25
C VAL A 62 4.82 17.11 11.53
N GLU A 63 4.11 16.56 12.51
CA GLU A 63 4.66 16.07 13.75
C GLU A 63 4.66 14.54 13.74
N GLY A 64 5.84 13.95 13.80
CA GLY A 64 6.04 12.51 13.94
C GLY A 64 6.46 12.17 15.36
N ARG A 65 5.78 11.23 15.99
CA ARG A 65 6.17 10.64 17.29
C ARG A 65 6.30 9.15 17.12
N ALA A 66 7.38 8.56 17.59
CA ALA A 66 7.63 7.12 17.42
C ALA A 66 8.15 6.42 18.68
N TRP A 67 7.88 5.12 18.74
CA TRP A 67 8.18 4.24 19.88
C TRP A 67 8.75 2.90 19.41
N GLY A 68 9.52 2.26 20.28
CA GLY A 68 10.18 0.97 20.05
C GLY A 68 11.57 1.10 19.42
N PRO A 69 12.28 -0.03 19.25
CA PRO A 69 13.60 -0.07 18.62
C PRO A 69 13.66 0.57 17.23
N GLY A 70 12.58 0.49 16.46
CA GLY A 70 12.47 1.08 15.12
C GLY A 70 12.13 2.57 15.07
N ALA A 71 11.99 3.25 16.22
CA ALA A 71 11.44 4.61 16.27
C ALA A 71 12.23 5.64 15.46
N GLU A 72 13.56 5.67 15.61
CA GLU A 72 14.41 6.63 14.90
C GLU A 72 14.34 6.41 13.39
N TRP A 73 14.49 5.16 12.95
CA TRP A 73 14.38 4.81 11.53
C TRP A 73 13.03 5.24 10.93
N MET A 74 11.91 5.04 11.64
CA MET A 74 10.59 5.46 11.15
C MET A 74 10.49 6.98 10.99
N LEU A 75 11.07 7.74 11.91
CA LEU A 75 11.03 9.21 11.84
C LEU A 75 12.00 9.76 10.79
N ASP A 76 13.17 9.16 10.63
CA ASP A 76 14.14 9.55 9.61
C ASP A 76 13.62 9.26 8.19
N THR A 77 12.81 8.20 8.04
CA THR A 77 12.18 7.82 6.77
C THR A 77 10.79 8.41 6.56
N LEU A 78 10.22 9.11 7.54
CA LEU A 78 8.89 9.73 7.46
C LEU A 78 8.74 10.70 6.28
N PRO A 79 9.72 11.57 5.94
CA PRO A 79 9.61 12.44 4.77
C PRO A 79 9.43 11.67 3.46
N ALA A 80 10.16 10.56 3.27
CA ALA A 80 10.02 9.68 2.10
C ALA A 80 8.66 8.95 2.08
N LEU A 81 8.16 8.52 3.25
CA LEU A 81 6.81 7.95 3.40
C LEU A 81 5.70 8.96 3.06
N LEU A 82 5.97 10.25 3.25
CA LEU A 82 5.07 11.35 2.89
C LEU A 82 5.34 11.91 1.47
N GLY A 83 6.20 11.24 0.70
CA GLY A 83 6.43 11.54 -0.71
C GLY A 83 7.23 12.81 -0.94
N VAL A 84 8.21 13.13 -0.09
CA VAL A 84 9.19 14.20 -0.37
C VAL A 84 9.92 13.96 -1.69
N ASP A 85 10.19 12.71 -2.02
CA ASP A 85 10.89 12.31 -3.23
C ASP A 85 9.95 12.09 -4.43
N ASP A 86 8.68 12.45 -4.29
CA ASP A 86 7.66 12.30 -5.34
C ASP A 86 7.86 13.36 -6.43
N ASP A 87 8.82 13.15 -7.33
CA ASP A 87 9.08 14.03 -8.46
C ASP A 87 7.88 14.04 -9.42
N ARG A 88 7.33 15.23 -9.67
CA ARG A 88 6.21 15.47 -10.57
C ARG A 88 6.65 15.98 -11.94
N SER A 89 7.95 16.11 -12.18
CA SER A 89 8.50 16.54 -13.46
C SER A 89 8.00 15.65 -14.59
N GLY A 90 7.62 16.26 -15.71
CA GLY A 90 7.03 15.55 -16.85
C GLY A 90 5.55 15.15 -16.69
N PHE A 91 4.93 15.36 -15.51
CA PHE A 91 3.50 15.16 -15.34
C PHE A 91 2.72 16.41 -15.76
N THR A 92 1.80 16.26 -16.72
CA THR A 92 0.85 17.32 -17.08
C THR A 92 -0.53 16.70 -17.28
N PRO A 93 -1.53 17.00 -16.43
CA PRO A 93 -2.88 16.49 -16.62
C PRO A 93 -3.49 17.12 -17.88
N ARG A 94 -3.97 16.28 -18.81
CA ARG A 94 -4.53 16.75 -20.10
C ARG A 94 -6.05 16.64 -20.18
N HIS A 95 -6.61 15.59 -19.57
CA HIS A 95 -8.05 15.34 -19.60
C HIS A 95 -8.77 16.16 -18.52
N GLY A 96 -9.96 16.69 -18.80
CA GLY A 96 -10.69 17.57 -17.86
C GLY A 96 -10.93 16.93 -16.48
N VAL A 97 -11.26 15.64 -16.44
CA VAL A 97 -11.42 14.87 -15.19
C VAL A 97 -10.11 14.79 -14.39
N LEU A 98 -8.97 14.69 -15.08
CA LEU A 98 -7.66 14.63 -14.44
C LEU A 98 -7.19 16.00 -13.94
N ILE A 99 -7.40 17.06 -14.73
CA ILE A 99 -7.09 18.44 -14.34
C ILE A 99 -7.83 18.78 -13.04
N GLU A 100 -9.12 18.46 -13.01
CA GLU A 100 -9.94 18.74 -11.84
C GLU A 100 -9.60 17.84 -10.65
N ALA A 101 -9.32 16.56 -10.86
CA ALA A 101 -8.86 15.67 -9.80
C ALA A 101 -7.51 16.10 -9.22
N ASP A 102 -6.56 16.54 -10.05
CA ASP A 102 -5.26 17.03 -9.62
C ASP A 102 -5.38 18.32 -8.81
N ARG A 103 -6.23 19.25 -9.26
CA ARG A 103 -6.53 20.49 -8.54
C ARG A 103 -7.16 20.24 -7.18
N ARG A 104 -8.17 19.37 -7.08
CA ARG A 104 -8.85 19.04 -5.81
C ARG A 104 -7.94 18.31 -4.82
N HIS A 105 -7.00 17.52 -5.32
CA HIS A 105 -6.11 16.69 -4.50
C HIS A 105 -4.65 17.15 -4.62
N ALA A 106 -4.41 18.46 -4.66
CA ALA A 106 -3.07 19.04 -4.81
C ALA A 106 -2.07 18.59 -3.72
N GLY A 107 -2.58 18.16 -2.56
CA GLY A 107 -1.80 17.58 -1.47
C GLY A 107 -1.45 16.09 -1.61
N LEU A 108 -1.94 15.39 -2.64
CA LEU A 108 -1.62 13.98 -2.86
C LEU A 108 -0.15 13.83 -3.26
N ARG A 109 0.56 12.96 -2.54
CA ARG A 109 1.90 12.49 -2.90
C ARG A 109 1.93 10.98 -3.03
N ILE A 110 2.88 10.48 -3.82
CA ILE A 110 3.21 9.06 -3.86
C ILE A 110 4.39 8.82 -2.92
N GLY A 111 4.09 8.30 -1.73
CA GLY A 111 5.08 8.01 -0.71
C GLY A 111 5.69 6.62 -0.84
N ARG A 112 6.81 6.41 -0.15
CA ARG A 112 7.50 5.11 -0.11
C ARG A 112 7.79 4.65 1.31
N SER A 113 7.34 3.44 1.65
CA SER A 113 7.57 2.85 2.97
C SER A 113 8.98 2.30 3.16
N GLN A 114 9.71 2.05 2.07
CA GLN A 114 11.01 1.38 2.06
C GLN A 114 10.97 -0.04 2.66
N ARG A 115 9.78 -0.66 2.71
CA ARG A 115 9.57 -2.03 3.22
C ARG A 115 8.92 -2.90 2.15
N ALA A 116 9.74 -3.50 1.29
CA ALA A 116 9.31 -4.28 0.14
C ALA A 116 8.53 -5.53 0.55
N PHE A 117 9.05 -6.30 1.50
CA PHE A 117 8.41 -7.52 1.96
C PHE A 117 7.12 -7.24 2.74
N GLU A 118 7.11 -6.18 3.56
CA GLU A 118 5.90 -5.72 4.28
C GLU A 118 4.78 -5.30 3.32
N ALA A 119 5.12 -4.67 2.19
CA ALA A 119 4.15 -4.31 1.14
C ALA A 119 3.71 -5.50 0.27
N LEU A 120 4.60 -6.47 0.06
CA LEU A 120 4.36 -7.64 -0.78
C LEU A 120 3.31 -8.58 -0.19
N VAL A 121 3.40 -8.88 1.11
CA VAL A 121 2.51 -9.85 1.75
C VAL A 121 1.02 -9.51 1.57
N PRO A 122 0.52 -8.30 1.89
CA PRO A 122 -0.87 -7.96 1.65
C PRO A 122 -1.21 -7.96 0.16
N ALA A 123 -0.29 -7.55 -0.73
CA ALA A 123 -0.51 -7.65 -2.17
C ALA A 123 -0.71 -9.12 -2.61
N VAL A 124 0.03 -10.08 -2.06
CA VAL A 124 -0.21 -11.51 -2.32
C VAL A 124 -1.56 -11.95 -1.76
N LEU A 125 -1.91 -11.55 -0.53
CA LEU A 125 -3.19 -11.90 0.10
C LEU A 125 -4.41 -11.40 -0.70
N GLU A 126 -4.28 -10.27 -1.39
CA GLU A 126 -5.33 -9.63 -2.20
C GLU A 126 -5.47 -10.24 -3.60
N GLN A 127 -4.58 -11.16 -4.01
CA GLN A 127 -4.64 -11.79 -5.33
C GLN A 127 -5.93 -12.60 -5.55
N LYS A 128 -6.70 -12.20 -6.57
CA LYS A 128 -7.87 -12.93 -7.10
C LYS A 128 -8.97 -13.23 -6.07
N VAL A 129 -9.06 -12.42 -5.02
CA VAL A 129 -10.05 -12.54 -3.94
C VAL A 129 -10.80 -11.23 -3.72
N VAL A 130 -11.92 -11.29 -3.01
CA VAL A 130 -12.62 -10.08 -2.59
C VAL A 130 -11.80 -9.41 -1.48
N GLY A 131 -11.56 -8.09 -1.55
CA GLY A 131 -10.71 -7.39 -0.58
C GLY A 131 -11.06 -7.65 0.90
N ARG A 132 -12.35 -7.85 1.23
CA ARG A 132 -12.77 -8.20 2.60
C ARG A 132 -12.19 -9.53 3.11
N GLU A 133 -11.99 -10.52 2.23
CA GLU A 133 -11.34 -11.79 2.55
C GLU A 133 -9.87 -11.59 2.85
N ALA A 134 -9.17 -10.88 1.97
CA ALA A 134 -7.76 -10.55 2.15
C ALA A 134 -7.52 -9.76 3.44
N TRP A 135 -8.34 -8.75 3.72
CA TRP A 135 -8.22 -7.97 4.96
C TRP A 135 -8.54 -8.81 6.20
N ARG A 136 -9.45 -9.79 6.11
CA ARG A 136 -9.71 -10.73 7.20
C ARG A 136 -8.50 -11.62 7.44
N ALA A 137 -7.89 -12.16 6.39
CA ALA A 137 -6.67 -12.96 6.48
C ALA A 137 -5.53 -12.14 7.10
N TRP A 138 -5.32 -10.91 6.62
CA TRP A 138 -4.34 -9.97 7.16
C TRP A 138 -4.52 -9.73 8.66
N ARG A 139 -5.74 -9.35 9.08
CA ARG A 139 -6.06 -9.16 10.51
C ARG A 139 -5.78 -10.41 11.33
N TRP A 140 -6.22 -11.57 10.86
CA TRP A 140 -6.08 -12.82 11.59
C TRP A 140 -4.60 -13.22 11.74
N LEU A 141 -3.82 -13.12 10.66
CA LEU A 141 -2.40 -13.45 10.65
C LEU A 141 -1.63 -12.51 11.58
N LEU A 142 -1.86 -11.20 11.53
CA LEU A 142 -1.16 -10.26 12.39
C LEU A 142 -1.63 -10.32 13.85
N ALA A 143 -2.89 -10.63 14.12
CA ALA A 143 -3.36 -10.84 15.48
C ALA A 143 -2.66 -12.03 16.16
N LYS A 144 -2.34 -13.08 15.38
CA LYS A 144 -1.72 -14.31 15.89
C LYS A 144 -0.19 -14.28 15.86
N TYR A 145 0.41 -13.75 14.80
CA TYR A 145 1.84 -13.81 14.53
C TYR A 145 2.55 -12.46 14.64
N GLY A 146 1.81 -11.36 14.67
CA GLY A 146 2.37 -10.03 14.88
C GLY A 146 2.67 -9.78 16.35
N GLU A 147 3.74 -9.03 16.60
CA GLU A 147 4.11 -8.60 17.95
C GLU A 147 3.26 -7.39 18.35
N ARG A 148 3.03 -7.18 19.66
CA ARG A 148 2.35 -5.98 20.14
C ARG A 148 3.12 -4.72 19.72
N ALA A 149 2.39 -3.73 19.22
CA ALA A 149 2.97 -2.45 18.84
C ALA A 149 3.58 -1.73 20.06
N PRO A 150 4.84 -1.26 19.99
CA PRO A 150 5.44 -0.49 21.07
C PRO A 150 4.76 0.88 21.24
N GLY A 151 4.73 1.40 22.47
CA GLY A 151 4.21 2.73 22.78
C GLY A 151 2.73 2.77 23.19
N PRO A 152 2.18 3.97 23.42
CA PRO A 152 0.82 4.19 23.95
C PRO A 152 -0.28 4.06 22.89
N GLY A 153 0.03 3.44 21.75
CA GLY A 153 -0.96 3.17 20.71
C GLY A 153 -2.04 2.21 21.21
N ASP A 154 -3.06 2.02 20.40
CA ASP A 154 -4.09 1.00 20.66
C ASP A 154 -3.46 -0.36 20.94
N GLU A 155 -3.91 -1.05 21.99
CA GLU A 155 -3.43 -2.40 22.32
C GLU A 155 -3.68 -3.43 21.22
N GLN A 156 -4.56 -3.13 20.26
CA GLN A 156 -4.86 -3.95 19.10
C GLN A 156 -3.85 -3.76 17.96
N LEU A 157 -3.01 -2.71 17.99
CA LEU A 157 -1.98 -2.53 16.99
C LEU A 157 -0.94 -3.67 17.08
N ARG A 158 -0.53 -4.16 15.93
CA ARG A 158 0.42 -5.25 15.75
C ARG A 158 1.49 -4.83 14.77
N VAL A 159 2.74 -5.17 15.07
CA VAL A 159 3.83 -5.02 14.11
C VAL A 159 3.87 -6.21 13.18
N PHE A 160 4.15 -5.94 11.90
CA PHE A 160 4.40 -6.97 10.91
C PHE A 160 5.45 -7.99 11.41
N PRO A 161 5.19 -9.31 11.31
CA PRO A 161 6.13 -10.34 11.75
C PRO A 161 7.41 -10.32 10.91
N PRO A 162 8.55 -10.73 11.47
CA PRO A 162 9.76 -10.86 10.67
C PRO A 162 9.68 -12.05 9.69
N PRO A 163 10.53 -12.08 8.65
CA PRO A 163 10.50 -13.11 7.62
C PRO A 163 10.55 -14.54 8.17
N GLU A 164 11.33 -14.81 9.21
CA GLU A 164 11.42 -16.12 9.85
C GLU A 164 10.07 -16.61 10.42
N VAL A 165 9.26 -15.70 10.97
CA VAL A 165 7.94 -16.06 11.48
C VAL A 165 7.01 -16.43 10.33
N TRP A 166 7.02 -15.66 9.24
CA TRP A 166 6.24 -15.97 8.03
C TRP A 166 6.57 -17.35 7.46
N ARG A 167 7.84 -17.75 7.48
CA ARG A 167 8.30 -19.08 7.04
C ARG A 167 7.82 -20.21 7.95
N SER A 168 7.61 -19.91 9.24
CA SER A 168 7.19 -20.91 10.24
C SER A 168 5.68 -21.05 10.38
N ILE A 169 4.86 -20.22 9.70
CA ILE A 169 3.40 -20.31 9.83
C ILE A 169 2.94 -21.67 9.29
N PRO A 170 2.34 -22.52 10.14
CA PRO A 170 1.91 -23.84 9.73
C PRO A 170 0.72 -23.78 8.77
N SER A 171 0.61 -24.78 7.90
CA SER A 171 -0.40 -24.84 6.83
C SER A 171 -1.84 -24.68 7.33
N TRP A 172 -2.17 -25.26 8.49
CA TRP A 172 -3.51 -25.16 9.08
C TRP A 172 -3.86 -23.73 9.49
N ASP A 173 -2.88 -22.89 9.80
CA ASP A 173 -3.12 -21.49 10.17
C ASP A 173 -3.32 -20.61 8.94
N TRP A 174 -2.64 -20.90 7.83
CA TRP A 174 -3.00 -20.34 6.54
C TRP A 174 -4.45 -20.69 6.15
N HIS A 175 -4.84 -21.95 6.37
CA HIS A 175 -6.21 -22.40 6.10
C HIS A 175 -7.23 -21.69 6.98
N ARG A 176 -6.96 -21.57 8.29
CA ARG A 176 -7.82 -20.82 9.23
C ARG A 176 -7.94 -19.33 8.87
N ALA A 177 -6.88 -18.72 8.35
CA ALA A 177 -6.91 -17.35 7.83
C ALA A 177 -7.76 -17.21 6.55
N GLY A 178 -8.10 -18.31 5.88
CA GLY A 178 -8.77 -18.33 4.58
C GLY A 178 -7.81 -18.07 3.41
N VAL A 179 -6.53 -18.42 3.56
CA VAL A 179 -5.50 -18.25 2.54
C VAL A 179 -5.22 -19.58 1.86
N GLU A 180 -5.41 -19.62 0.55
CA GLU A 180 -5.13 -20.80 -0.26
C GLU A 180 -3.62 -21.13 -0.28
N GLY A 181 -3.30 -22.42 -0.40
CA GLY A 181 -1.92 -22.91 -0.32
C GLY A 181 -0.95 -22.28 -1.33
N VAL A 182 -1.44 -21.86 -2.52
CA VAL A 182 -0.60 -21.20 -3.53
C VAL A 182 -0.15 -19.80 -3.05
N ARG A 183 -1.07 -19.01 -2.48
CA ARG A 183 -0.74 -17.68 -1.91
C ARG A 183 0.16 -17.80 -0.68
N ALA A 184 -0.13 -18.78 0.19
CA ALA A 184 0.70 -19.06 1.35
C ALA A 184 2.14 -19.42 0.94
N LYS A 185 2.32 -20.32 -0.04
CA LYS A 185 3.64 -20.68 -0.58
C LYS A 185 4.37 -19.48 -1.20
N ALA A 186 3.67 -18.60 -1.92
CA ALA A 186 4.27 -17.40 -2.48
C ALA A 186 4.82 -16.47 -1.38
N ILE A 187 4.08 -16.27 -0.28
CA ILE A 187 4.54 -15.48 0.88
C ILE A 187 5.74 -16.14 1.56
N VAL A 188 5.67 -17.45 1.83
CA VAL A 188 6.75 -18.20 2.47
C VAL A 188 8.03 -18.17 1.62
N ASN A 189 7.92 -18.34 0.31
CA ASN A 189 9.05 -18.25 -0.60
C ASN A 189 9.63 -16.83 -0.66
N ALA A 190 8.78 -15.81 -0.71
CA ALA A 190 9.23 -14.42 -0.65
C ALA A 190 9.97 -14.10 0.65
N ALA A 191 9.54 -14.68 1.78
CA ALA A 191 10.18 -14.53 3.09
C ALA A 191 11.60 -15.13 3.14
N LEU A 192 11.96 -16.08 2.26
CA LEU A 192 13.35 -16.57 2.12
C LEU A 192 14.26 -15.53 1.45
N HIS A 193 13.69 -14.60 0.70
CA HIS A 193 14.41 -13.60 -0.09
C HIS A 193 14.14 -12.16 0.38
N ALA A 194 13.57 -11.99 1.58
CA ALA A 194 13.17 -10.69 2.10
C ALA A 194 14.33 -9.69 2.08
N ASP A 195 15.51 -10.04 2.61
CA ASP A 195 16.67 -9.13 2.63
C ASP A 195 17.10 -8.69 1.22
N LYS A 196 17.00 -9.59 0.24
CA LYS A 196 17.31 -9.27 -1.16
C LYS A 196 16.28 -8.32 -1.77
N LEU A 197 15.00 -8.47 -1.42
CA LEU A 197 13.94 -7.57 -1.84
C LEU A 197 14.08 -6.19 -1.19
N GLU A 198 14.44 -6.14 0.10
CA GLU A 198 14.68 -4.88 0.83
C GLU A 198 15.93 -4.15 0.33
N ALA A 199 16.96 -4.88 -0.13
CA ALA A 199 18.19 -4.31 -0.67
C ALA A 199 18.13 -3.93 -2.15
N ALA A 200 16.99 -4.13 -2.82
CA ALA A 200 16.84 -3.78 -4.23
C ALA A 200 16.98 -2.25 -4.42
N PRO A 201 17.85 -1.79 -5.34
CA PRO A 201 18.21 -0.37 -5.43
C PRO A 201 17.13 0.51 -6.06
N ASP A 202 16.29 -0.07 -6.93
CA ASP A 202 15.31 0.66 -7.70
C ASP A 202 14.10 -0.21 -8.09
N SER A 203 13.11 0.44 -8.70
CA SER A 203 11.85 -0.19 -9.09
C SER A 203 12.01 -1.26 -10.17
N ALA A 204 12.98 -1.11 -11.08
CA ALA A 204 13.19 -2.09 -12.14
C ALA A 204 13.80 -3.38 -11.58
N GLU A 205 14.78 -3.27 -10.68
CA GLU A 205 15.38 -4.42 -10.03
C GLU A 205 14.41 -5.08 -9.05
N THR A 206 13.63 -4.31 -8.28
CA THR A 206 12.55 -4.87 -7.45
C THR A 206 11.53 -5.63 -8.30
N ASP A 207 11.11 -5.09 -9.45
CA ASP A 207 10.18 -5.78 -10.35
C ASP A 207 10.77 -7.10 -10.85
N ARG A 208 12.03 -7.10 -11.28
CA ARG A 208 12.73 -8.29 -11.73
C ARG A 208 12.78 -9.36 -10.63
N LEU A 209 13.20 -8.98 -9.43
CA LEU A 209 13.31 -9.90 -8.29
C LEU A 209 11.96 -10.46 -7.86
N LEU A 210 10.93 -9.62 -7.80
CA LEU A 210 9.57 -10.04 -7.47
C LEU A 210 9.03 -11.03 -8.50
N ARG A 211 9.19 -10.75 -9.80
CA ARG A 211 8.67 -11.60 -10.88
C ARG A 211 9.42 -12.93 -11.06
N LEU A 212 10.59 -13.10 -10.44
CA LEU A 212 11.26 -14.40 -10.36
C LEU A 212 10.61 -15.35 -9.34
N LEU A 213 9.81 -14.83 -8.41
CA LEU A 213 9.18 -15.63 -7.37
C LEU A 213 7.90 -16.30 -7.91
N PRO A 214 7.75 -17.63 -7.75
CA PRO A 214 6.54 -18.33 -8.16
C PRO A 214 5.29 -17.75 -7.46
N GLY A 215 4.26 -17.42 -8.24
CA GLY A 215 3.02 -16.83 -7.74
C GLY A 215 3.02 -15.30 -7.65
N ILE A 216 4.09 -14.62 -8.07
CA ILE A 216 4.15 -13.16 -8.11
C ILE A 216 4.23 -12.68 -9.57
N GLY A 217 3.12 -12.09 -10.03
CA GLY A 217 2.99 -11.55 -11.38
C GLY A 217 3.10 -10.02 -11.44
N VAL A 218 2.84 -9.46 -12.63
CA VAL A 218 2.91 -8.01 -12.90
C VAL A 218 2.04 -7.17 -11.96
N TRP A 219 0.83 -7.64 -11.64
CA TRP A 219 -0.09 -6.96 -10.73
C TRP A 219 0.50 -6.83 -9.31
N THR A 220 0.95 -7.95 -8.73
CA THR A 220 1.51 -7.97 -7.37
C THR A 220 2.83 -7.21 -7.29
N SER A 221 3.66 -7.30 -8.33
CA SER A 221 4.87 -6.49 -8.43
C SER A 221 4.53 -4.99 -8.40
N ALA A 222 3.56 -4.55 -9.22
CA ALA A 222 3.14 -3.16 -9.25
C ALA A 222 2.62 -2.68 -7.90
N GLU A 223 1.69 -3.41 -7.27
CA GLU A 223 1.15 -3.06 -5.94
C GLU A 223 2.24 -2.94 -4.87
N THR A 224 3.27 -3.80 -4.93
CA THR A 224 4.41 -3.75 -4.02
C THR A 224 5.26 -2.50 -4.26
N ARG A 225 5.64 -2.25 -5.52
CA ARG A 225 6.51 -1.12 -5.90
C ARG A 225 5.87 0.24 -5.66
N GLN A 226 4.56 0.36 -5.89
CA GLN A 226 3.80 1.57 -5.55
C GLN A 226 3.94 1.96 -4.08
N ARG A 227 3.89 0.99 -3.16
CA ARG A 227 3.91 1.24 -1.70
C ARG A 227 5.32 1.30 -1.13
N ALA A 228 6.17 0.34 -1.52
CA ALA A 228 7.49 0.21 -0.94
C ALA A 228 8.48 1.21 -1.53
N LEU A 229 8.37 1.49 -2.83
CA LEU A 229 9.32 2.32 -3.58
C LEU A 229 8.73 3.65 -4.02
N GLY A 230 7.41 3.83 -3.88
CA GLY A 230 6.73 5.04 -4.33
C GLY A 230 6.72 5.17 -5.85
N ASP A 231 6.72 4.06 -6.60
CA ASP A 231 6.76 4.09 -8.06
C ASP A 231 5.48 4.74 -8.64
N PRO A 232 5.57 5.96 -9.24
CA PRO A 232 4.43 6.67 -9.77
C PRO A 232 3.95 6.14 -11.13
N ASP A 233 4.63 5.14 -11.69
CA ASP A 233 4.38 4.58 -13.02
C ASP A 233 4.04 3.08 -13.03
N ALA A 234 4.16 2.40 -11.88
CA ALA A 234 3.82 0.98 -11.73
C ALA A 234 2.31 0.73 -11.83
N VAL A 235 1.80 0.44 -13.03
CA VAL A 235 0.37 0.12 -13.24
C VAL A 235 0.06 -1.32 -12.84
N SER A 236 -1.00 -1.51 -12.04
CA SER A 236 -1.53 -2.81 -11.62
C SER A 236 -2.31 -3.49 -12.77
N VAL A 237 -1.61 -3.87 -13.83
CA VAL A 237 -2.18 -4.60 -14.98
C VAL A 237 -2.76 -5.94 -14.51
N GLY A 238 -3.97 -6.28 -14.97
CA GLY A 238 -4.70 -7.46 -14.51
C GLY A 238 -5.58 -7.21 -13.28
N ASP A 239 -5.66 -5.96 -12.81
CA ASP A 239 -6.65 -5.56 -11.80
C ASP A 239 -8.07 -5.64 -12.38
N TYR A 240 -8.99 -6.21 -11.60
CA TYR A 240 -10.35 -6.48 -12.07
C TYR A 240 -11.17 -5.21 -12.33
N HIS A 241 -10.89 -4.11 -11.63
CA HIS A 241 -11.67 -2.88 -11.71
C HIS A 241 -10.95 -1.76 -12.45
N LEU A 242 -9.62 -1.72 -12.34
CA LEU A 242 -8.83 -0.58 -12.79
C LEU A 242 -9.03 -0.24 -14.28
N PRO A 243 -9.01 -1.19 -15.24
CA PRO A 243 -9.25 -0.85 -16.64
C PRO A 243 -10.61 -0.23 -16.89
N SER A 244 -11.66 -0.75 -16.22
CA SER A 244 -13.01 -0.19 -16.31
C SER A 244 -13.11 1.21 -15.70
N VAL A 245 -12.38 1.49 -14.61
CA VAL A 245 -12.33 2.83 -14.00
C VAL A 245 -11.60 3.81 -14.92
N VAL A 246 -10.44 3.42 -15.45
CA VAL A 246 -9.64 4.28 -16.33
C VAL A 246 -10.37 4.58 -17.63
N GLY A 247 -10.90 3.56 -18.30
CA GLY A 247 -11.70 3.72 -19.52
C GLY A 247 -12.88 4.65 -19.28
N TRP A 248 -13.69 4.35 -18.26
CA TRP A 248 -14.90 5.13 -18.00
C TRP A 248 -14.57 6.60 -17.70
N ALA A 249 -13.54 6.86 -16.90
CA ALA A 249 -13.20 8.22 -16.51
C ALA A 249 -12.60 9.06 -17.65
N LEU A 250 -11.97 8.43 -18.64
CA LEU A 250 -11.28 9.12 -19.75
C LEU A 250 -12.05 9.09 -21.08
N THR A 251 -12.96 8.13 -21.29
CA THR A 251 -13.70 7.97 -22.55
C THR A 251 -15.20 7.83 -22.36
N GLY A 252 -15.68 7.62 -21.13
CA GLY A 252 -17.08 7.27 -20.87
C GLY A 252 -17.43 5.81 -21.16
N GLU A 253 -16.46 4.98 -21.55
CA GLU A 253 -16.67 3.57 -21.91
C GLU A 253 -15.70 2.65 -21.15
N LYS A 254 -16.14 1.42 -20.84
CA LYS A 254 -15.24 0.45 -20.21
C LYS A 254 -14.17 -0.03 -21.20
N THR A 255 -13.01 -0.37 -20.68
CA THR A 255 -11.92 -0.94 -21.49
C THR A 255 -11.22 -2.09 -20.77
N ASP A 256 -10.38 -2.82 -21.49
CA ASP A 256 -9.52 -3.89 -20.98
C ASP A 256 -8.12 -3.36 -20.64
N ASP A 257 -7.22 -4.24 -20.17
CA ASP A 257 -5.85 -3.85 -19.82
C ASP A 257 -5.11 -3.18 -21.00
N ALA A 258 -5.29 -3.69 -22.22
CA ALA A 258 -4.63 -3.14 -23.40
C ALA A 258 -5.12 -1.72 -23.70
N GLY A 259 -6.44 -1.48 -23.63
CA GLY A 259 -7.00 -0.15 -23.80
C GLY A 259 -6.67 0.80 -22.67
N MET A 260 -6.64 0.33 -21.42
CA MET A 260 -6.16 1.10 -20.28
C MET A 260 -4.72 1.58 -20.52
N LEU A 261 -3.81 0.69 -20.92
CA LEU A 261 -2.42 1.05 -21.18
C LEU A 261 -2.28 2.05 -22.33
N ARG A 262 -3.10 1.94 -23.40
CA ARG A 262 -3.16 2.95 -24.47
C ARG A 262 -3.59 4.31 -23.95
N LEU A 263 -4.62 4.37 -23.09
CA LEU A 263 -5.12 5.61 -22.50
C LEU A 263 -4.10 6.25 -21.53
N LEU A 264 -3.30 5.43 -20.86
CA LEU A 264 -2.28 5.87 -19.91
C LEU A 264 -0.94 6.23 -20.59
N MET A 265 -0.72 5.85 -21.84
CA MET A 265 0.53 6.10 -22.59
C MET A 265 1.00 7.57 -22.56
N PRO A 266 0.13 8.60 -22.68
CA PRO A 266 0.57 10.00 -22.62
C PRO A 266 1.14 10.43 -21.26
N TYR A 267 0.97 9.60 -20.23
CA TYR A 267 1.39 9.86 -18.86
C TYR A 267 2.49 8.89 -18.41
N ALA A 268 3.29 8.36 -19.34
CA ALA A 268 4.45 7.53 -19.02
C ALA A 268 5.35 8.23 -17.98
N GLY A 269 5.81 7.47 -16.98
CA GLY A 269 6.47 8.00 -15.78
C GLY A 269 5.51 8.38 -14.65
N HIS A 270 4.19 8.46 -14.89
CA HIS A 270 3.17 8.87 -13.93
C HIS A 270 1.87 8.05 -14.04
N ARG A 271 1.89 6.87 -14.67
CA ARG A 271 0.67 6.12 -14.97
C ARG A 271 -0.07 5.67 -13.70
N TYR A 272 0.64 5.28 -12.65
CA TYR A 272 0.02 4.99 -11.35
C TYR A 272 -0.54 6.25 -10.68
N ARG A 273 0.16 7.39 -10.75
CA ARG A 273 -0.38 8.66 -10.26
C ARG A 273 -1.72 8.98 -10.93
N VAL A 274 -1.81 8.80 -12.24
CA VAL A 274 -3.05 9.00 -13.00
C VAL A 274 -4.14 8.05 -12.51
N THR A 275 -3.87 6.76 -12.36
CA THR A 275 -4.88 5.82 -11.87
C THR A 275 -5.38 6.19 -10.47
N ARG A 276 -4.50 6.65 -9.58
CA ARG A 276 -4.85 7.16 -8.25
C ARG A 276 -5.76 8.39 -8.32
N LEU A 277 -5.43 9.39 -9.14
CA LEU A 277 -6.26 10.59 -9.33
C LEU A 277 -7.64 10.24 -9.91
N LEU A 278 -7.70 9.34 -10.89
CA LEU A 278 -8.98 8.88 -11.46
C LEU A 278 -9.82 8.14 -10.41
N ALA A 279 -9.22 7.29 -9.59
CA ALA A 279 -9.92 6.60 -8.52
C ALA A 279 -10.52 7.56 -7.48
N LEU A 280 -9.85 8.69 -7.21
CA LEU A 280 -10.30 9.76 -6.31
C LEU A 280 -11.33 10.71 -6.95
N SER A 281 -11.38 10.79 -8.28
CA SER A 281 -12.33 11.67 -8.99
C SER A 281 -13.81 11.31 -8.73
N GLY A 282 -14.07 10.08 -8.30
CA GLY A 282 -15.42 9.52 -8.14
C GLY A 282 -16.11 9.15 -9.45
N ASN A 283 -15.52 9.49 -10.60
CA ASN A 283 -16.07 9.15 -11.91
C ASN A 283 -15.82 7.67 -12.22
N ARG A 284 -16.80 6.83 -11.89
CA ARG A 284 -16.72 5.38 -12.02
C ARG A 284 -17.92 4.85 -12.80
N PRO A 285 -17.77 3.70 -13.49
CA PRO A 285 -18.88 3.09 -14.20
C PRO A 285 -20.02 2.76 -13.22
N PRO A 286 -21.29 2.86 -13.65
CA PRO A 286 -22.44 2.55 -12.80
C PRO A 286 -22.36 1.11 -12.31
N ALA A 287 -22.72 0.88 -11.04
CA ALA A 287 -22.79 -0.45 -10.47
C ALA A 287 -23.85 -1.27 -11.20
N ARG A 288 -23.49 -2.47 -11.68
CA ARG A 288 -24.42 -3.42 -12.26
C ARG A 288 -24.28 -4.75 -11.53
N GLY A 289 -25.31 -5.10 -10.76
CA GLY A 289 -25.41 -6.37 -10.06
C GLY A 289 -24.91 -6.36 -8.60
N PRO A 290 -25.28 -7.39 -7.82
CA PRO A 290 -24.89 -7.54 -6.43
C PRO A 290 -23.37 -7.75 -6.30
N ARG A 291 -22.80 -7.37 -5.14
CA ARG A 291 -21.38 -7.63 -4.84
C ARG A 291 -21.11 -9.14 -4.84
N MET A 292 -19.94 -9.54 -5.35
CA MET A 292 -19.49 -10.93 -5.31
C MET A 292 -19.51 -11.45 -3.87
N ALA A 293 -20.12 -12.62 -3.65
CA ALA A 293 -20.18 -13.23 -2.34
C ALA A 293 -18.79 -13.69 -1.88
N VAL A 294 -18.55 -13.57 -0.57
CA VAL A 294 -17.34 -14.07 0.07
C VAL A 294 -17.35 -15.61 0.00
N ARG A 295 -16.31 -16.20 -0.55
CA ARG A 295 -16.10 -17.65 -0.55
C ARG A 295 -15.59 -18.09 0.82
N ASP A 296 -16.22 -19.11 1.40
CA ASP A 296 -15.76 -19.69 2.66
C ASP A 296 -15.00 -20.99 2.41
N TYR A 297 -13.70 -20.96 2.65
CA TYR A 297 -12.81 -22.11 2.53
C TYR A 297 -12.52 -22.78 3.88
N ARG A 298 -13.14 -22.33 4.98
CA ARG A 298 -12.77 -22.71 6.35
C ARG A 298 -13.40 -24.02 6.85
N SER A 299 -14.30 -24.62 6.07
CA SER A 299 -15.09 -25.79 6.46
C SER A 299 -14.59 -27.12 5.89
N PHE A 300 -13.32 -27.20 5.48
CA PHE A 300 -12.70 -28.43 4.97
C PHE A 300 -11.38 -28.74 5.69
#